data_AF-A0A821XQV3-F1
#
_entry.id   AF-A0A821XQV3-F1
#
_cell.length_a   1.000
_cell.length_b   1.000
_cell.length_c   1.000
_cell.angle_alpha   90.00
_cell.angle_beta   90.00
_cell.angle_gamma   90.00
#
_symmetry.space_group_name_H-M   'P 1'
#
loop_
_entity.id
_entity.type
_entity.pdbx_description
1 polymer ?
#
loop_
_entity_poly.entity_id
_entity_poly.type
_entity_poly.pdbx_seq_one_letter_code
_entity_poly.pdbx_strand_id
1 'polypeptide(L)'
;MSVNIFGNGPITASTGTIVNHRGPPGLGFKYLDEERNFDIENKRIANVASPIEENDVTTKIYIDDKIISITNKLDDLGEQNMNEVNLLKGEDIMLKNHIANLEEKVIEIENLNK
;
A
#
# COMPACT_ATOMS: atom_id res chain seq x y z
N MET A 1 -24.99 -18.44 20.21
CA MET A 1 -24.82 -19.52 21.20
C MET A 1 -23.39 -20.02 21.08
N SER A 2 -22.61 -20.01 22.17
CA SER A 2 -21.22 -20.49 22.14
C SER A 2 -21.17 -22.00 22.38
N VAL A 3 -20.35 -22.72 21.63
CA VAL A 3 -20.04 -24.13 21.86
C VAL A 3 -18.75 -24.24 22.67
N ASN A 4 -18.62 -25.26 23.51
CA ASN A 4 -17.33 -25.52 24.16
C ASN A 4 -16.26 -25.95 23.14
N ILE A 5 -15.00 -26.11 23.56
CA ILE A 5 -13.88 -26.54 22.70
C ILE A 5 -14.11 -27.90 22.01
N PHE A 6 -15.16 -28.62 22.40
CA PHE A 6 -15.57 -29.91 21.86
C PHE A 6 -16.87 -29.84 21.04
N GLY A 7 -17.36 -28.64 20.71
CA GLY A 7 -18.55 -28.45 19.87
C GLY A 7 -19.88 -28.73 20.56
N ASN A 8 -19.93 -28.88 21.88
CA ASN A 8 -21.19 -29.13 22.59
C ASN A 8 -21.90 -27.79 22.88
N GLY A 9 -23.18 -27.68 22.49
CA GLY A 9 -24.10 -26.63 22.94
C GLY A 9 -24.68 -26.91 24.34
N PRO A 10 -25.53 -26.02 24.88
CA PRO A 10 -26.20 -26.23 26.16
C PRO A 10 -27.06 -27.51 26.10
N ILE A 11 -26.76 -28.45 27.01
CA ILE A 11 -27.41 -29.75 27.11
C ILE A 11 -28.76 -29.62 27.85
N THR A 12 -29.87 -29.66 27.11
CA THR A 12 -31.19 -29.89 27.74
C THR A 12 -31.41 -31.39 27.84
N ALA A 13 -31.24 -31.95 29.04
CA ALA A 13 -31.40 -33.38 29.28
C ALA A 13 -32.88 -33.78 29.19
N SER A 14 -33.26 -34.49 28.13
CA SER A 14 -34.53 -35.24 28.07
C SER A 14 -34.34 -36.49 27.21
N THR A 15 -34.08 -37.60 27.89
CA THR A 15 -34.36 -39.00 27.51
C THR A 15 -34.34 -39.35 26.01
N GLY A 16 -33.20 -39.87 25.56
CA GLY A 16 -33.05 -40.62 24.30
C GLY A 16 -31.57 -40.83 24.02
N THR A 17 -31.14 -42.04 23.67
CA THR A 17 -29.75 -42.33 23.29
C THR A 17 -29.41 -41.59 21.99
N ILE A 18 -29.06 -40.32 22.09
CA ILE A 18 -28.50 -39.53 21.01
C ILE A 18 -27.03 -39.94 20.91
N VAL A 19 -26.69 -40.78 19.94
CA VAL A 19 -25.30 -40.85 19.46
C VAL A 19 -25.01 -39.49 18.83
N ASN A 20 -24.47 -38.57 19.63
CA ASN A 20 -23.91 -37.33 19.14
C ASN A 20 -22.77 -37.73 18.20
N HIS A 21 -23.04 -37.69 16.89
CA HIS A 21 -21.98 -37.72 15.89
C HIS A 21 -21.27 -36.37 16.02
N ARG A 22 -20.41 -36.28 17.04
CA ARG A 22 -19.49 -35.16 17.19
C ARG A 22 -18.71 -35.09 15.88
N GLY A 23 -18.78 -33.95 15.22
CA GLY A 23 -17.85 -33.66 14.14
C GLY A 23 -16.41 -33.84 14.65
N PRO A 24 -15.44 -34.07 13.74
CA PRO A 24 -14.05 -34.08 14.14
C PRO A 24 -13.73 -32.81 14.95
N PRO A 25 -12.89 -32.89 16.00
CA PRO A 25 -12.48 -31.72 16.74
C PRO A 25 -12.05 -30.60 15.79
N GLY A 26 -12.58 -29.40 15.98
CA GLY A 26 -12.11 -28.24 15.24
C GLY A 26 -10.62 -28.04 15.50
N LEU A 27 -9.85 -27.74 14.46
CA LEU A 27 -8.50 -27.18 14.63
C LEU A 27 -8.68 -25.76 15.16
N GLY A 28 -8.72 -25.63 16.50
CA GLY A 28 -8.80 -24.34 17.16
C GLY A 28 -7.54 -23.49 16.94
N PHE A 29 -7.61 -22.22 17.32
CA PHE A 29 -6.42 -21.36 17.32
C PHE A 29 -5.50 -21.73 18.49
N LYS A 30 -4.19 -21.67 18.24
CA LYS A 30 -3.16 -21.86 19.27
C LYS A 30 -2.80 -20.50 19.87
N TYR A 31 -2.75 -20.41 21.20
CA TYR A 31 -2.19 -19.24 21.85
C TYR A 31 -0.67 -19.21 21.65
N LEU A 32 -0.16 -18.07 21.21
CA LEU A 32 1.26 -17.82 21.02
C LEU A 32 1.94 -17.52 22.37
N ASP A 33 1.25 -16.82 23.27
CA ASP A 33 1.80 -16.28 24.53
C ASP A 33 0.72 -16.06 25.61
N GLU A 34 1.15 -15.54 26.76
CA GLU A 34 0.28 -15.19 27.90
C GLU A 34 -0.65 -14.00 27.62
N GLU A 35 -0.34 -13.20 26.58
CA GLU A 35 -1.13 -12.06 26.13
C GLU A 35 -2.30 -12.48 25.22
N ARG A 36 -2.43 -13.79 24.96
CA ARG A 36 -3.49 -14.42 24.15
C ARG A 36 -3.41 -14.06 22.66
N ASN A 37 -2.21 -13.79 22.14
CA ASN A 37 -2.00 -13.69 20.70
C ASN A 37 -2.24 -15.05 20.02
N PHE A 38 -2.67 -15.06 18.76
CA PHE A 38 -2.95 -16.29 18.02
C PHE A 38 -1.82 -16.62 17.04
N ASP A 39 -1.33 -17.86 17.10
CA ASP A 39 -0.48 -18.45 16.07
C ASP A 39 -1.35 -19.18 15.04
N ILE A 40 -1.23 -18.78 13.77
CA ILE A 40 -1.95 -19.41 12.64
C ILE A 40 -1.16 -20.53 11.96
N GLU A 41 0.03 -20.89 12.46
CA GLU A 41 0.85 -22.01 12.00
C GLU A 41 1.07 -22.02 10.48
N ASN A 42 1.43 -20.86 9.92
CA ASN A 42 1.61 -20.63 8.48
C ASN A 42 0.39 -20.95 7.61
N LYS A 43 -0.82 -20.96 8.19
CA LYS A 43 -2.07 -21.10 7.44
C LYS A 43 -2.57 -19.75 6.93
N ARG A 44 -3.40 -19.81 5.89
CA ARG A 44 -4.06 -18.62 5.33
C ARG A 44 -5.24 -18.20 6.19
N ILE A 45 -5.37 -16.91 6.43
CA ILE A 45 -6.61 -16.27 6.87
C ILE A 45 -7.31 -15.76 5.59
N ALA A 46 -8.52 -16.24 5.31
CA ALA A 46 -9.25 -15.93 4.09
C ALA A 46 -10.65 -15.39 4.41
N ASN A 47 -11.28 -14.73 3.43
CA ASN A 47 -12.61 -14.13 3.55
C ASN A 47 -12.70 -13.06 4.66
N VAL A 48 -11.62 -12.33 4.87
CA VAL A 48 -11.57 -11.16 5.77
C VAL A 48 -12.14 -9.95 5.03
N ALA A 49 -12.99 -9.16 5.68
CA ALA A 49 -13.52 -7.93 5.14
C ALA A 49 -12.42 -6.85 5.04
N SER A 50 -12.64 -5.81 4.25
CA SER A 50 -11.73 -4.66 4.22
C SER A 50 -11.65 -4.00 5.59
N PRO A 51 -10.45 -3.56 6.03
CA PRO A 51 -10.29 -2.89 7.32
C PRO A 51 -11.01 -1.53 7.34
N ILE A 52 -11.59 -1.18 8.48
CA ILE A 52 -12.28 0.09 8.74
C ILE A 52 -11.55 0.86 9.85
N GLU A 53 -11.20 0.17 10.93
CA GLU A 53 -10.52 0.73 12.10
C GLU A 53 -9.01 0.50 12.04
N GLU A 54 -8.25 1.31 12.78
CA GLU A 54 -6.77 1.25 12.80
C GLU A 54 -6.21 -0.10 13.27
N ASN A 55 -6.97 -0.81 14.10
CA ASN A 55 -6.57 -2.10 14.68
C ASN A 55 -7.11 -3.31 13.90
N ASP A 56 -7.76 -3.09 12.76
CA ASP A 56 -8.26 -4.18 11.93
C ASP A 56 -7.13 -4.90 11.18
N VAL A 57 -7.29 -6.21 10.98
CA VAL A 57 -6.42 -6.97 10.08
C VAL A 57 -6.63 -6.49 8.65
N THR A 58 -5.55 -6.13 7.96
CA THR A 58 -5.64 -5.76 6.55
C THR A 58 -5.74 -6.96 5.63
N THR A 59 -6.51 -6.83 4.54
CA THR A 59 -6.49 -7.78 3.42
C THR A 59 -5.33 -7.45 2.48
N LYS A 60 -4.88 -8.43 1.68
CA LYS A 60 -3.84 -8.21 0.67
C LYS A 60 -4.27 -7.17 -0.37
N ILE A 61 -5.50 -7.29 -0.89
CA ILE A 61 -6.04 -6.39 -1.91
C ILE A 61 -6.05 -4.93 -1.42
N TYR A 62 -6.42 -4.69 -0.16
CA TYR A 62 -6.40 -3.34 0.41
C TYR A 62 -5.01 -2.69 0.36
N ILE A 63 -3.96 -3.46 0.64
CA ILE A 63 -2.58 -2.96 0.58
C ILE A 63 -2.09 -2.82 -0.87
N ASP A 64 -2.37 -3.79 -1.73
CA ASP A 64 -2.01 -3.73 -3.16
C ASP A 64 -2.61 -2.48 -3.82
N ASP A 65 -3.89 -2.18 -3.56
CA ASP A 65 -4.58 -1.00 -4.09
C ASP A 65 -3.97 0.31 -3.58
N LYS A 66 -3.58 0.36 -2.30
CA LYS A 66 -2.86 1.52 -1.74
C LYS A 66 -1.50 1.71 -2.39
N ILE A 67 -0.75 0.64 -2.62
CA ILE A 67 0.56 0.69 -3.29
C ILE A 67 0.38 1.23 -4.71
N ILE A 68 -0.58 0.72 -5.47
CA ILE A 68 -0.87 1.20 -6.84
C ILE A 68 -1.20 2.70 -6.82
N SER A 69 -2.03 3.15 -5.87
CA SER A 69 -2.36 4.57 -5.73
C SER A 69 -1.13 5.44 -5.43
N ILE A 70 -0.21 4.97 -4.60
CA ILE A 70 1.05 5.66 -4.30
C ILE A 70 1.94 5.71 -5.54
N THR A 71 2.10 4.59 -6.25
CA THR A 71 2.92 4.51 -7.46
C THR A 71 2.43 5.49 -8.53
N ASN A 72 1.13 5.53 -8.80
CA ASN A 72 0.57 6.47 -9.79
C ASN A 72 0.87 7.93 -9.42
N LYS A 73 0.76 8.30 -8.14
CA LYS A 73 1.11 9.65 -7.68
C LYS A 73 2.59 9.97 -7.89
N LEU A 74 3.47 8.98 -7.73
CA LEU A 74 4.90 9.16 -7.97
C LEU A 74 5.19 9.35 -9.45
N ASP A 75 4.51 8.60 -10.31
CA ASP A 75 4.63 8.75 -11.77
C ASP A 75 4.17 10.15 -12.22
N ASP A 76 3.02 10.61 -11.73
CA ASP A 76 2.49 11.96 -12.01
C ASP A 76 3.48 13.07 -11.59
N LEU A 77 4.07 12.95 -10.39
CA LEU A 77 5.08 13.90 -9.90
C LEU A 77 6.37 13.85 -10.74
N GLY A 78 6.78 12.65 -11.18
CA GLY A 78 7.91 12.47 -12.08
C GLY A 78 7.71 13.20 -13.40
N GLU A 79 6.53 13.07 -13.99
CA GLU A 79 6.16 13.76 -15.24
C GLU A 79 6.16 15.28 -15.08
N GLN A 80 5.55 15.80 -14.01
CA GLN A 80 5.55 17.24 -13.71
C GLN A 80 6.96 17.81 -13.60
N ASN A 81 7.85 17.14 -12.87
CA ASN A 81 9.24 17.57 -12.71
C ASN A 81 9.99 17.55 -14.06
N MET A 82 9.77 16.54 -14.90
CA MET A 82 10.41 16.48 -16.22
C MET A 82 9.94 17.62 -17.12
N ASN A 83 8.66 17.98 -17.07
CA ASN A 83 8.11 19.11 -17.83
C ASN A 83 8.73 20.44 -17.39
N GLU A 84 8.88 20.67 -16.08
CA GLU A 84 9.54 21.88 -15.54
C GLU A 84 11.01 21.95 -15.96
N VAL A 85 11.76 20.85 -15.84
CA VAL A 85 13.16 20.77 -16.27
C VAL A 85 13.31 21.06 -17.77
N ASN A 86 12.39 20.56 -18.59
CA ASN A 86 12.42 20.81 -20.03
C ASN A 86 12.15 22.28 -20.37
N LEU A 87 11.22 22.91 -19.65
CA LEU A 87 10.95 24.34 -19.80
C LEU A 87 12.18 25.18 -19.44
N LEU A 88 12.79 24.93 -18.28
CA LEU A 88 14.01 25.62 -17.83
C LEU A 88 15.17 25.44 -18.81
N LYS A 89 15.35 24.23 -19.38
CA LYS A 89 16.35 23.99 -20.43
C LYS A 89 16.08 24.82 -21.68
N GLY A 90 14.81 24.95 -22.07
CA GLY A 90 14.41 25.80 -23.20
C GLY A 90 14.75 27.27 -22.97
N GLU A 91 14.45 27.77 -21.77
CA GLU A 91 14.79 29.15 -21.36
C GLU A 91 16.31 29.39 -21.34
N ASP A 92 17.09 28.44 -20.81
CA ASP A 92 18.55 28.52 -20.78
C ASP A 92 19.16 28.57 -22.19
N ILE A 93 18.64 27.79 -23.14
CA ILE A 93 19.08 27.84 -24.55
C ILE A 93 18.82 29.24 -25.15
N MET A 94 17.64 29.81 -24.90
CA MET A 94 17.29 31.14 -25.41
C MET A 94 18.20 32.22 -24.83
N LEU A 95 18.50 32.14 -23.53
CA LEU A 95 19.43 33.05 -22.86
C LEU A 95 20.85 32.94 -23.43
N LYS A 96 21.36 31.73 -23.64
CA LYS A 96 22.68 31.49 -24.25
C LYS A 96 22.77 32.10 -25.65
N ASN A 97 21.74 31.92 -26.47
CA ASN A 97 21.69 32.53 -27.80
C ASN A 97 21.67 34.05 -27.73
N HIS A 98 20.93 34.63 -26.78
CA HIS A 98 20.89 36.08 -26.61
C HIS A 98 22.26 36.63 -26.18
N ILE A 99 22.94 35.95 -25.25
CA ILE A 99 24.28 36.32 -24.79
C ILE A 99 25.27 36.27 -25.96
N ALA A 100 25.28 35.19 -26.76
CA ALA A 100 26.17 35.09 -27.92
C ALA A 100 25.98 36.25 -28.91
N ASN A 101 24.72 36.61 -29.20
CA ASN A 101 24.42 37.76 -30.06
C ASN A 101 24.89 39.10 -29.46
N LEU A 102 24.82 39.25 -28.14
CA LEU A 102 25.33 40.44 -27.46
C LEU A 102 26.85 40.50 -27.52
N GLU A 103 27.53 39.38 -27.30
CA GLU A 103 28.99 39.26 -27.40
C GLU A 103 29.48 39.64 -28.81
N GLU A 104 28.81 39.17 -29.87
CA GLU A 104 29.11 39.56 -31.25
C GLU A 104 29.00 41.07 -31.47
N LYS A 105 27.93 41.69 -30.97
CA LYS A 105 27.73 43.15 -31.09
C LYS A 105 28.78 43.95 -30.32
N VAL A 106 29.20 43.47 -29.16
CA VAL A 106 30.26 44.12 -28.37
C VAL A 106 31.56 44.11 -29.16
N ILE A 107 31.93 42.97 -29.76
CA ILE A 107 33.12 42.85 -30.61
C ILE A 107 33.07 43.83 -31.80
N GLU A 108 31.91 43.97 -32.45
CA GLU A 108 31.73 44.90 -33.56
C GLU A 108 31.97 46.37 -33.14
N ILE A 109 31.44 46.77 -31.99
CA ILE A 109 31.62 48.11 -31.42
C ILE A 109 33.09 48.36 -31.05
N GLU A 110 33.76 47.39 -30.43
CA GLU A 110 35.18 47.51 -30.07
C GLU A 110 36.07 47.71 -31.31
N ASN A 111 35.72 47.08 -32.44
CA ASN A 111 36.46 47.24 -33.69
C ASN A 111 36.21 48.60 -34.37
N LEU A 112 35.04 49.22 -34.18
CA LEU A 112 34.74 50.56 -34.71
C LEU A 112 35.46 51.69 -33.95
N ASN A 113 35.88 51.44 -32.71
CA ASN A 113 36.54 52.43 -31.84
C ASN A 113 38.08 52.33 -31.84
N LYS A 114 38.67 51.45 -32.66
CA LYS A 114 40.12 51.33 -32.90
C LYS A 114 40.51 52.10 -34.16
#